data_AF-A0A0D0GBN4-F1
#
_entry.id   AF-A0A0D0GBN4-F1
#
_cell.length_a   1.000
_cell.length_b   1.000
_cell.length_c   1.000
_cell.angle_alpha   90.00
_cell.angle_beta   90.00
_cell.angle_gamma   90.00
#
_symmetry.space_group_name_H-M   'P 1'
#
loop_
_entity.id
_entity.type
_entity.pdbx_description
1 polymer ?
#
loop_
_entity_poly.entity_id
_entity_poly.type
_entity_poly.pdbx_seq_one_letter_code
_entity_poly.pdbx_strand_id
1 'polypeptide(L)'
;MDTWVNEGFFISTNKQYLDVDTIHHFLSQEAYWSKGTPKEVVIKSIENTPLCFGVYKGDISNRVGEQVGFARVITDLATYAYLSDVFICQVIVN
;
A
#
# COMPACT_ATOMS: atom_id res chain seq x y z
N MET A 1 16.35 1.43 -5.74
CA MET A 1 14.99 1.58 -5.18
C MET A 1 15.16 2.35 -3.90
N ASP A 2 14.58 3.55 -3.85
CA ASP A 2 14.75 4.45 -2.73
C ASP A 2 13.75 4.06 -1.65
N THR A 3 14.24 3.33 -0.64
CA THR A 3 13.45 2.98 0.53
C THR A 3 13.65 4.06 1.57
N TRP A 4 12.57 4.72 1.98
CA TRP A 4 12.59 5.54 3.18
C TRP A 4 12.44 4.65 4.41
N VAL A 5 13.22 4.91 5.46
CA VAL A 5 13.21 4.14 6.72
C VAL A 5 13.18 5.11 7.88
N ASN A 6 12.32 4.85 8.87
CA ASN A 6 12.25 5.61 10.12
C ASN A 6 11.66 4.75 11.23
N GLU A 7 12.27 4.76 12.42
CA GLU A 7 11.70 4.20 13.65
C GLU A 7 11.07 2.80 13.51
N GLY A 8 11.74 1.90 12.77
CA GLY A 8 11.25 0.54 12.56
C GLY A 8 10.12 0.43 11.52
N PHE A 9 9.94 1.43 10.67
CA PHE A 9 9.07 1.41 9.51
C PHE A 9 9.86 1.70 8.24
N PHE A 10 9.39 1.17 7.12
CA PHE A 10 9.91 1.50 5.80
C PHE A 10 8.81 1.65 4.75
N ILE A 11 9.10 2.41 3.70
CA ILE A 11 8.22 2.60 2.54
C ILE A 11 8.86 1.98 1.32
N SER A 12 8.08 1.25 0.53
CA SER A 12 8.52 0.70 -0.76
C SER A 12 7.49 0.96 -1.85
N THR A 13 7.98 1.18 -3.07
CA THR A 13 7.18 1.21 -4.29
C THR A 13 7.30 -0.07 -5.12
N ASN A 14 8.02 -1.08 -4.59
CA ASN A 14 8.08 -2.39 -5.23
C ASN A 14 6.75 -3.13 -5.03
N LYS A 15 5.96 -3.24 -6.09
CA LYS A 15 4.67 -3.95 -6.05
C LYS A 15 4.79 -5.42 -5.63
N GLN A 16 5.97 -6.04 -5.73
CA GLN A 16 6.19 -7.41 -5.27
C GLN A 16 6.12 -7.57 -3.74
N TYR A 17 6.22 -6.47 -2.98
CA TYR A 17 6.09 -6.50 -1.52
C TYR A 17 4.66 -6.24 -1.05
N LEU A 18 3.74 -5.92 -1.95
CA LEU A 18 2.36 -5.61 -1.55
C LEU A 18 1.64 -6.88 -1.12
N ASP A 19 1.14 -6.88 0.11
CA ASP A 19 0.17 -7.84 0.62
C ASP A 19 -1.23 -7.43 0.16
N VAL A 20 -1.66 -8.02 -0.96
CA VAL A 20 -2.97 -7.80 -1.56
C VAL A 20 -4.11 -8.19 -0.63
N ASP A 21 -3.92 -9.19 0.23
CA ASP A 21 -4.96 -9.62 1.16
C ASP A 21 -5.22 -8.56 2.22
N THR A 22 -4.16 -8.00 2.81
CA THR A 22 -4.23 -6.86 3.74
C THR A 22 -4.87 -5.64 3.07
N ILE A 23 -4.44 -5.28 1.86
CA ILE A 23 -4.98 -4.13 1.13
C ILE A 23 -6.46 -4.31 0.82
N HIS A 24 -6.84 -5.48 0.29
CA HIS A 24 -8.24 -5.77 -0.03
C HIS A 24 -9.11 -5.80 1.22
N HIS A 25 -8.63 -6.39 2.33
CA HIS A 25 -9.37 -6.40 3.59
C HIS A 25 -9.70 -4.97 4.02
N PHE A 26 -8.70 -4.10 4.12
CA PHE A 26 -8.91 -2.72 4.55
C PHE A 26 -9.86 -1.99 3.59
N LEU A 27 -9.60 -2.03 2.28
CA LEU A 27 -10.42 -1.33 1.30
C LEU A 27 -11.87 -1.82 1.26
N SER A 28 -12.09 -3.13 1.38
CA SER A 28 -13.41 -3.74 1.25
C SER A 28 -14.22 -3.66 2.55
N GLN A 29 -13.57 -3.72 3.71
CA GLN A 29 -14.25 -3.86 4.99
C GLN A 29 -14.23 -2.58 5.84
N GLU A 30 -13.13 -1.81 5.81
CA GLU A 30 -12.90 -0.68 6.72
C GLU A 30 -13.07 0.68 6.03
N ALA A 31 -12.58 0.80 4.80
CA ALA A 31 -12.59 2.06 4.07
C ALA A 31 -14.01 2.43 3.60
N TYR A 32 -14.54 3.56 4.10
CA TYR A 32 -15.88 4.01 3.74
C TYR A 32 -16.05 4.31 2.24
N TRP A 33 -14.97 4.63 1.52
CA TRP A 33 -15.00 5.00 0.10
C TRP A 33 -14.92 3.80 -0.87
N SER A 34 -14.61 2.60 -0.40
CA SER A 34 -14.42 1.41 -1.24
C SER A 34 -15.09 0.15 -0.66
N LYS A 35 -16.04 0.32 0.24
CA LYS A 35 -16.73 -0.79 0.91
C LYS A 35 -17.30 -1.81 -0.08
N GLY A 36 -16.99 -3.08 0.15
CA GLY A 36 -17.42 -4.20 -0.69
C GLY A 36 -16.69 -4.33 -2.04
N THR A 37 -15.58 -3.61 -2.25
CA THR A 37 -14.79 -3.75 -3.48
C THR A 37 -14.30 -5.20 -3.63
N PRO A 38 -14.51 -5.84 -4.80
CA PRO A 38 -14.01 -7.19 -5.06
C PRO A 38 -12.48 -7.25 -5.10
N LYS A 39 -11.90 -8.35 -4.60
CA LYS A 39 -10.44 -8.57 -4.57
C LYS A 39 -9.81 -8.49 -5.96
N GLU A 40 -10.48 -8.98 -6.99
CA GLU A 40 -10.00 -8.97 -8.37
C GLU A 40 -9.88 -7.54 -8.92
N VAL A 41 -10.73 -6.61 -8.46
CA VAL A 41 -10.65 -5.19 -8.84
C VAL A 41 -9.43 -4.54 -8.19
N VAL A 42 -9.15 -4.86 -6.92
CA VAL A 42 -7.95 -4.38 -6.21
C VAL A 42 -6.68 -4.91 -6.88
N ILE A 43 -6.63 -6.19 -7.23
CA ILE A 43 -5.50 -6.79 -7.95
C ILE A 43 -5.25 -6.04 -9.27
N LYS A 44 -6.29 -5.91 -10.10
CA LYS A 44 -6.17 -5.24 -11.39
C LYS A 44 -5.80 -3.76 -11.24
N SER A 45 -6.29 -3.05 -10.22
CA SER A 45 -5.96 -1.65 -10.02
C SER A 45 -4.49 -1.46 -9.64
N ILE A 46 -3.93 -2.35 -8.80
CA ILE A 46 -2.51 -2.38 -8.45
C ILE A 46 -1.65 -2.72 -9.67
N GLU A 47 -2.05 -3.72 -10.46
CA GLU A 47 -1.32 -4.12 -11.68
C GLU A 47 -1.21 -2.97 -12.68
N ASN A 48 -2.32 -2.26 -12.93
CA ASN A 48 -2.40 -1.22 -13.96
C ASN A 48 -1.97 0.18 -13.47
N THR A 49 -1.72 0.38 -12.18
CA THR A 49 -1.21 1.64 -11.67
C THR A 49 0.32 1.60 -11.60
N PRO A 50 1.04 2.59 -12.16
CA PRO A 50 2.51 2.58 -12.18
C PRO A 50 3.12 2.77 -10.80
N LEU A 51 2.43 3.50 -9.91
CA LEU A 51 2.97 3.89 -8.62
C LEU A 51 2.01 3.52 -7.48
N CYS A 52 2.45 2.55 -6.68
CA CYS A 52 1.82 2.15 -5.42
C CYS A 52 2.86 2.25 -4.32
N PHE A 53 2.44 2.64 -3.13
CA PHE A 53 3.28 2.73 -1.94
C PHE A 53 2.77 1.72 -0.92
N GLY A 54 3.64 0.85 -0.43
CA GLY A 54 3.40 0.06 0.77
C GLY A 54 4.16 0.67 1.95
N VAL A 55 3.51 0.75 3.10
CA VAL A 55 4.16 1.07 4.38
C VAL A 55 4.29 -0.21 5.18
N TYR A 56 5.48 -0.46 5.72
CA TYR A 56 5.78 -1.70 6.41
C TYR A 56 6.35 -1.43 7.79
N LYS A 57 5.90 -2.18 8.79
CA LYS A 57 6.53 -2.24 10.11
C LYS A 57 7.54 -3.38 10.14
N GLY A 58 8.75 -3.09 10.59
CA GLY A 58 9.86 -4.01 10.65
C GLY A 58 11.14 -3.42 10.06
N ASP A 59 12.21 -4.20 10.11
CA ASP A 59 13.49 -3.83 9.53
C ASP A 59 13.59 -4.39 8.10
N ILE A 60 14.00 -3.53 7.15
CA ILE A 60 14.25 -3.91 5.76
C ILE A 60 15.33 -5.01 5.64
N SER A 61 16.24 -5.10 6.61
CA SER A 61 17.28 -6.14 6.67
C SER A 61 16.69 -7.55 6.78
N ASN A 62 15.52 -7.69 7.42
CA ASN A 62 14.87 -8.98 7.69
C ASN A 62 13.91 -9.44 6.59
N ARG A 63 13.77 -8.67 5.50
CA ARG A 63 12.95 -8.94 4.29
C ARG A 63 11.47 -9.26 4.52
N VAL A 64 10.99 -9.27 5.76
CA VAL A 64 9.61 -9.54 6.14
C VAL A 64 9.16 -8.42 7.07
N GLY A 65 8.66 -7.33 6.48
CA GLY A 65 7.93 -6.30 7.21
C GLY A 65 6.44 -6.58 7.08
N GLU A 66 5.69 -6.40 8.18
CA GLU A 66 4.22 -6.44 8.15
C GLU A 66 3.72 -5.21 7.38
N GLN A 67 2.90 -5.39 6.35
CA GLN A 67 2.31 -4.24 5.66
C GLN A 67 1.25 -3.59 6.56
N VAL A 68 1.46 -2.31 6.88
CA VAL A 68 0.63 -1.53 7.79
C VAL A 68 0.05 -0.27 7.14
N GLY A 69 0.21 -0.15 5.82
CA GLY A 69 -0.36 0.97 5.09
C GLY A 69 -0.22 0.84 3.58
N PHE A 70 -0.98 1.66 2.87
CA PHE A 70 -1.01 1.68 1.42
C PHE A 70 -1.39 3.05 0.88
N ALA A 71 -0.90 3.37 -0.31
CA ALA A 71 -1.41 4.46 -1.13
C ALA A 71 -1.18 4.12 -2.60
N ARG A 72 -2.02 4.65 -3.49
CA ARG A 72 -1.94 4.40 -4.93
C ARG A 72 -2.05 5.70 -5.72
N VAL A 73 -1.20 5.87 -6.73
CA VAL A 73 -1.15 7.10 -7.55
C VAL A 73 -1.39 6.77 -9.01
N ILE A 74 -2.58 7.15 -9.50
CA ILE A 74 -2.95 7.03 -10.92
C ILE A 74 -2.36 8.22 -11.65
N THR A 75 -1.40 8.00 -12.55
CA THR A 75 -0.62 9.08 -13.13
C THR A 75 -0.10 8.73 -14.53
N ASP A 76 0.10 9.76 -15.35
CA ASP A 76 0.84 9.70 -16.62
C ASP A 76 2.36 9.83 -16.44
N LEU A 77 2.82 9.99 -15.19
CA LEU A 77 4.22 10.23 -14.80
C LEU A 77 4.83 11.52 -15.36
N ALA A 78 4.01 12.47 -15.81
CA ALA A 78 4.50 13.70 -16.43
C ALA A 78 3.73 14.95 -16.00
N THR A 79 2.39 14.95 -16.11
CA THR A 79 1.59 16.17 -15.99
C THR A 79 0.41 16.05 -15.04
N TYR A 80 -0.03 14.83 -14.73
CA TYR A 80 -1.18 14.61 -13.88
C TYR A 80 -1.01 13.41 -12.96
N ALA A 81 -1.52 13.53 -11.74
CA ALA A 81 -1.59 12.46 -10.78
C ALA A 81 -2.87 12.57 -9.93
N TYR A 82 -3.49 11.42 -9.66
CA TYR A 82 -4.58 11.28 -8.70
C TYR A 82 -4.17 10.29 -7.61
N LEU A 83 -4.13 10.78 -6.37
CA LEU A 83 -3.84 9.98 -5.18
C LEU A 83 -5.13 9.32 -4.67
N SER A 84 -5.11 8.01 -4.47
CA SER A 84 -6.24 7.20 -4.01
C SER A 84 -5.78 6.16 -2.99
N ASP A 85 -6.77 5.54 -2.32
CA ASP A 85 -6.59 4.32 -1.51
C ASP A 85 -5.58 4.49 -0.38
N VAL A 86 -5.52 5.70 0.19
CA VAL A 86 -4.58 6.05 1.26
C VAL A 86 -5.11 5.56 2.60
N PHE A 87 -4.36 4.69 3.26
CA PHE A 87 -4.66 4.25 4.61
C PHE A 87 -3.43 3.80 5.40
N ILE A 88 -3.57 3.80 6.73
CA ILE A 88 -2.67 3.18 7.69
C ILE A 88 -3.51 2.27 8.58
N CYS A 89 -3.12 1.01 8.71
CA CYS A 89 -3.72 0.06 9.64
C CYS A 89 -3.41 0.49 11.08
N GLN A 90 -4.29 0.18 12.03
CA GLN A 90 -3.95 0.36 13.43
C GLN A 90 -2.79 -0.57 13.80
N VAL A 91 -1.72 -0.01 14.35
CA VAL A 91 -0.55 -0.77 14.79
C VAL A 91 -0.30 -0.52 16.27
N ILE A 92 -0.06 -1.58 17.04
CA ILE A 92 0.40 -1.44 18.42
C ILE A 92 1.90 -1.12 18.38
N VAL A 93 2.28 0.03 18.92
CA VAL A 93 3.67 0.45 19.13
C VAL A 93 3.96 0.26 20.61
N ASN A 94 5.00 -0.52 20.93
CA ASN A 94 5.46 -0.72 22.30
C ASN A 94 6.47 0.35 22.70
#